data_AF-A0A819UE47-F1
#
_entry.id   AF-A0A819UE47-F1
#
_cell.length_a   1.000
_cell.length_b   1.000
_cell.length_c   1.000
_cell.angle_alpha   90.00
_cell.angle_beta   90.00
_cell.angle_gamma   90.00
#
_symmetry.space_group_name_H-M   'P 1'
#
loop_
_entity.id
_entity.type
_entity.pdbx_description
1 polymer ?
#
loop_
_entity_poly.entity_id
_entity_poly.type
_entity_poly.pdbx_seq_one_letter_code
_entity_poly.pdbx_strand_id
1 'polypeptide(L)'
;MSLTILCFGIIHTIYFTVRFHYTKVLLSNFSCNLITYLRVMITFQLAFALIMVSIYIFGYVLYYQKAFFKTKKWFILCIVCQWIMGIALATVIISKNDSNCSYPRWVSIYTMIITVVFCSLISLLVNVRLFIYGHFSFHRMLLNTSFNRIEPIQSIVLNLDNRLNNRLRVNQRHVRLLKHMVYMFLIFVIGWGPFSILMIVNSNMEVSTFTYGFFGIWAEISLVCLIISLFIYNNKLRQYLAGKIFHGF
;
A
#
# COMPACT_ATOMS: atom_id res chain seq x y z
N MET A 1 0.80 -9.70 -0.26
CA MET A 1 0.72 -8.22 -0.24
C MET A 1 1.46 -7.61 0.93
N SER A 2 1.15 -7.91 2.19
CA SER A 2 1.98 -7.39 3.30
C SER A 2 3.44 -7.85 3.21
N LEU A 3 3.67 -9.13 2.85
CA LEU A 3 5.01 -9.67 2.61
C LEU A 3 5.72 -9.02 1.42
N THR A 4 5.01 -8.70 0.33
CA THR A 4 5.61 -8.05 -0.84
C THR A 4 6.05 -6.63 -0.49
N ILE A 5 5.22 -5.88 0.24
CA ILE A 5 5.59 -4.53 0.74
C ILE A 5 6.81 -4.62 1.66
N LEU A 6 6.87 -5.63 2.54
CA LEU A 6 8.00 -5.85 3.45
C LEU A 6 9.30 -6.17 2.70
N CYS A 7 9.27 -7.14 1.79
CA CYS A 7 10.44 -7.51 0.99
C CYS A 7 10.93 -6.36 0.13
N PHE A 8 10.03 -5.65 -0.54
CA PHE A 8 10.39 -4.51 -1.38
C PHE A 8 10.89 -3.31 -0.59
N GLY A 9 10.28 -3.02 0.57
CA GLY A 9 10.76 -1.98 1.47
C GLY A 9 12.19 -2.26 1.92
N ILE A 10 12.49 -3.49 2.37
CA ILE A 10 13.84 -3.89 2.79
C ILE A 10 14.84 -3.78 1.62
N ILE A 11 14.50 -4.31 0.44
CA ILE A 11 15.36 -4.23 -0.74
C ILE A 11 15.63 -2.77 -1.12
N HIS A 12 14.61 -1.90 -1.04
CA HIS A 12 14.75 -0.48 -1.34
C HIS A 12 15.66 0.23 -0.34
N THR A 13 15.54 -0.05 0.96
CA THR A 13 16.38 0.56 2.00
C THR A 13 17.83 0.10 1.91
N ILE A 14 18.07 -1.19 1.60
CA ILE A 14 19.43 -1.71 1.33
C ILE A 14 20.01 -0.98 0.11
N TYR A 15 19.23 -0.84 -0.95
CA TYR A 15 19.64 -0.12 -2.15
C TYR A 15 19.99 1.35 -1.86
N PHE A 16 19.16 2.06 -1.10
CA PHE A 16 19.40 3.45 -0.71
C PHE A 16 20.73 3.59 0.04
N THR A 17 20.97 2.69 1.00
CA THR A 17 22.22 2.64 1.78
C THR A 17 23.43 2.42 0.88
N VAL A 18 23.35 1.47 -0.06
CA VAL A 18 24.44 1.18 -1.01
C VAL A 18 24.68 2.39 -1.93
N ARG A 19 23.64 3.02 -2.47
CA ARG A 19 23.82 4.19 -3.34
C ARG A 19 24.45 5.35 -2.59
N PHE A 20 23.94 5.70 -1.41
CA PHE A 20 24.41 6.87 -0.67
C PHE A 20 25.85 6.71 -0.15
N HIS A 21 26.25 5.49 0.25
CA HIS A 21 27.61 5.24 0.76
C HIS A 21 28.64 4.83 -0.30
N TYR A 22 28.25 4.16 -1.39
CA TYR A 22 29.21 3.58 -2.34
C TYR A 22 29.28 4.29 -3.71
N THR A 23 28.38 5.21 -4.05
CA THR A 23 28.40 5.83 -5.40
C THR A 23 29.29 7.07 -5.51
N LYS A 24 30.60 6.85 -5.41
CA LYS A 24 31.60 7.48 -6.31
C LYS A 24 32.24 6.46 -7.27
N VAL A 25 31.80 5.20 -7.23
CA VAL A 25 32.40 4.09 -7.97
C VAL A 25 31.87 4.01 -9.39
N LEU A 26 32.80 3.87 -10.34
CA LEU A 26 32.64 3.64 -11.79
C LEU A 26 31.67 2.49 -12.09
N LEU A 27 30.37 2.75 -12.09
CA LEU A 27 29.36 1.81 -12.55
C LEU A 27 29.29 1.85 -14.07
N SER A 28 29.26 0.68 -14.71
CA SER A 28 29.00 0.60 -16.15
C SER A 28 27.60 1.14 -16.49
N ASN A 29 27.42 1.67 -17.71
CA ASN A 29 26.12 2.15 -18.19
C ASN A 29 25.01 1.08 -18.06
N PHE A 30 25.36 -0.19 -18.23
CA PHE A 30 24.42 -1.30 -18.04
C PHE A 30 23.97 -1.43 -16.57
N SER A 31 24.92 -1.48 -15.63
CA SER A 31 24.61 -1.58 -14.20
C SER A 31 23.78 -0.38 -13.73
N CYS A 32 24.09 0.80 -14.25
CA CYS A 32 23.35 2.02 -14.01
C CYS A 32 21.89 1.95 -14.45
N ASN A 33 21.63 1.48 -15.68
CA ASN A 33 20.30 1.30 -16.23
C ASN A 33 19.51 0.25 -15.44
N LEU A 34 20.14 -0.88 -15.13
CA LEU A 34 19.52 -1.95 -14.38
C LEU A 34 19.12 -1.48 -12.98
N ILE A 35 20.01 -0.79 -12.28
CA ILE A 35 19.77 -0.21 -10.97
C ILE A 35 18.60 0.79 -11.02
N THR A 36 18.59 1.67 -12.01
CA THR A 36 17.55 2.68 -12.18
C THR A 36 16.19 2.02 -12.46
N TYR A 37 16.16 1.04 -13.35
CA TYR A 37 14.98 0.24 -13.65
C TYR A 37 14.45 -0.45 -12.38
N LEU A 38 15.31 -1.16 -11.64
CA LEU A 38 14.92 -1.86 -10.41
C LEU A 38 14.38 -0.88 -9.37
N ARG A 39 15.01 0.27 -9.19
CA ARG A 39 14.54 1.29 -8.24
C ARG A 39 13.11 1.72 -8.58
N VAL A 40 12.87 2.15 -9.82
CA VAL A 40 11.54 2.64 -10.21
C VAL A 40 10.51 1.52 -10.20
N MET A 41 10.88 0.32 -10.65
CA MET A 41 10.04 -0.87 -10.57
C MET A 41 9.62 -1.15 -9.11
N ILE A 42 10.55 -1.11 -8.15
CA ILE A 42 10.26 -1.29 -6.73
C ILE A 42 9.32 -0.18 -6.21
N THR A 43 9.57 1.08 -6.57
CA THR A 43 8.70 2.19 -6.17
C THR A 43 7.27 2.00 -6.71
N PHE A 44 7.12 1.58 -7.97
CA PHE A 44 5.82 1.24 -8.56
C PHE A 44 5.16 0.07 -7.84
N GLN A 45 5.91 -1.00 -7.55
CA GLN A 45 5.36 -2.16 -6.85
C GLN A 45 4.84 -1.79 -5.46
N LEU A 46 5.54 -0.92 -4.73
CA LEU A 46 5.12 -0.51 -3.40
C LEU A 46 3.82 0.32 -3.45
N ALA A 47 3.75 1.30 -4.35
CA ALA A 47 2.55 2.12 -4.52
C ALA A 47 1.34 1.29 -5.00
N PHE A 48 1.54 0.41 -6.00
CA PHE A 48 0.48 -0.48 -6.49
C PHE A 48 0.06 -1.52 -5.46
N ALA A 49 0.95 -1.99 -4.59
CA ALA A 49 0.57 -2.89 -3.51
C ALA A 49 -0.44 -2.21 -2.56
N LEU A 50 -0.28 -0.93 -2.23
CA LEU A 50 -1.24 -0.22 -1.37
C LEU A 50 -2.62 -0.10 -2.05
N ILE A 51 -2.64 0.21 -3.35
CA ILE A 51 -3.90 0.26 -4.12
C ILE A 51 -4.55 -1.11 -4.21
N MET A 52 -3.79 -2.13 -4.59
CA MET A 52 -4.34 -3.46 -4.84
C MET A 52 -4.90 -4.10 -3.57
N VAL A 53 -4.36 -3.77 -2.38
CA VAL A 53 -4.99 -4.18 -1.11
C VAL A 53 -6.33 -3.46 -0.94
N SER A 54 -6.41 -2.17 -1.28
CA SER A 54 -7.66 -1.40 -1.21
C SER A 54 -8.72 -1.96 -2.18
N ILE A 55 -8.32 -2.31 -3.41
CA ILE A 55 -9.18 -2.98 -4.39
C ILE A 55 -9.61 -4.37 -3.91
N TYR A 56 -8.70 -5.14 -3.34
CA TYR A 56 -9.02 -6.46 -2.78
C TYR A 56 -10.09 -6.35 -1.68
N ILE A 57 -9.93 -5.41 -0.74
CA ILE A 57 -10.90 -5.14 0.32
C ILE A 57 -12.22 -4.65 -0.27
N PHE A 58 -12.17 -3.75 -1.26
CA PHE A 58 -13.36 -3.27 -1.98
C PHE A 58 -14.15 -4.41 -2.60
N GLY A 59 -13.49 -5.31 -3.34
CA GLY A 59 -14.14 -6.49 -3.92
C GLY A 59 -14.74 -7.40 -2.85
N TYR A 60 -14.01 -7.62 -1.75
CA TYR A 60 -14.47 -8.46 -0.64
C TYR A 60 -15.72 -7.89 0.06
N VAL A 61 -15.76 -6.57 0.30
CA VAL A 61 -16.83 -5.90 1.06
C VAL A 61 -18.06 -5.68 0.18
N LEU A 62 -17.89 -5.15 -1.03
CA LEU A 62 -19.00 -4.80 -1.91
C LEU A 62 -19.69 -6.06 -2.45
N TYR A 63 -18.92 -7.08 -2.84
CA TYR A 63 -19.44 -8.31 -3.41
C TYR A 63 -19.43 -9.46 -2.41
N TYR A 64 -19.83 -9.19 -1.16
CA TYR A 64 -19.82 -10.17 -0.07
C TYR A 64 -20.63 -11.46 -0.37
N GLN A 65 -21.59 -11.41 -1.30
CA GLN A 65 -22.40 -12.57 -1.69
C GLN A 65 -21.68 -13.48 -2.71
N LYS A 66 -20.72 -12.94 -3.46
CA LYS A 66 -20.02 -13.68 -4.52
C LYS A 66 -18.85 -14.45 -3.92
N ALA A 67 -18.89 -15.78 -4.02
CA ALA A 67 -17.86 -16.66 -3.46
C ALA A 67 -16.45 -16.36 -4.01
N PHE A 68 -16.36 -15.95 -5.28
CA PHE A 68 -15.10 -15.65 -5.96
C PHE A 68 -14.20 -14.68 -5.17
N PHE A 69 -14.73 -13.55 -4.68
CA PHE A 69 -13.95 -12.53 -3.97
C PHE A 69 -13.47 -12.97 -2.58
N LYS A 70 -13.98 -14.09 -2.06
CA LYS A 70 -13.53 -14.69 -0.80
C LYS A 70 -12.46 -15.77 -1.01
N THR A 71 -12.20 -16.15 -2.25
CA THR A 71 -11.23 -17.20 -2.55
C THR A 71 -9.79 -16.68 -2.52
N LYS A 72 -8.83 -17.58 -2.26
CA LYS A 72 -7.40 -17.30 -2.44
C LYS A 72 -7.05 -16.93 -3.89
N LYS A 73 -7.84 -17.38 -4.87
CA LYS A 73 -7.65 -17.10 -6.29
C LYS A 73 -7.75 -15.59 -6.59
N TRP A 74 -8.73 -14.90 -6.00
CA TRP A 74 -8.88 -13.44 -6.14
C TRP A 74 -7.66 -12.70 -5.59
N PHE A 75 -7.16 -13.11 -4.43
CA PHE A 75 -5.96 -12.53 -3.83
C PHE A 75 -4.70 -12.75 -4.71
N ILE A 76 -4.52 -13.96 -5.24
CA ILE A 76 -3.42 -14.28 -6.16
C ILE A 76 -3.52 -13.43 -7.43
N LEU A 77 -4.71 -13.30 -8.01
CA LEU A 77 -4.95 -12.47 -9.18
C LEU A 77 -4.54 -11.02 -8.94
N CYS A 78 -4.90 -10.45 -7.78
CA CYS A 78 -4.48 -9.09 -7.40
C CYS A 78 -2.95 -8.96 -7.35
N ILE A 79 -2.24 -9.95 -6.81
CA ILE A 79 -0.77 -9.94 -6.77
C ILE A 79 -0.21 -10.01 -8.20
N VAL A 80 -0.68 -10.94 -9.04
CA VAL A 80 -0.19 -11.09 -10.41
C VAL A 80 -0.41 -9.81 -11.22
N CYS A 81 -1.61 -9.21 -11.14
CA CYS A 81 -1.91 -7.94 -11.81
C CYS A 81 -1.01 -6.80 -11.32
N GLN A 82 -0.74 -6.71 -10.01
CA GLN A 82 0.20 -5.72 -9.44
C GLN A 82 1.59 -5.85 -10.07
N TRP A 83 2.09 -7.08 -10.17
CA TRP A 83 3.42 -7.36 -10.73
C TRP A 83 3.50 -6.98 -12.20
N ILE A 84 2.54 -7.45 -13.00
CA ILE A 84 2.48 -7.17 -14.43
C ILE A 84 2.44 -5.65 -14.68
N MET A 85 1.58 -4.90 -13.97
CA MET A 85 1.51 -3.45 -14.14
C MET A 85 2.82 -2.76 -13.76
N GLY A 86 3.42 -3.10 -12.62
CA GLY A 86 4.65 -2.45 -12.19
C GLY A 86 5.84 -2.74 -13.11
N ILE A 87 5.93 -3.95 -13.68
CA ILE A 87 6.93 -4.29 -14.70
C ILE A 87 6.65 -3.51 -15.99
N ALA A 88 5.43 -3.59 -16.51
CA ALA A 88 5.05 -2.95 -17.77
C ALA A 88 5.22 -1.43 -17.77
N LEU A 89 5.00 -0.77 -16.63
CA LEU A 89 5.20 0.67 -16.51
C LEU A 89 6.67 1.05 -16.31
N ALA A 90 7.49 0.18 -15.73
CA ALA A 90 8.92 0.41 -15.52
C ALA A 90 9.75 0.19 -16.78
N THR A 91 9.30 -0.63 -17.74
CA THR A 91 10.03 -0.89 -19.00
C THR A 91 10.23 0.36 -19.85
N VAL A 92 9.31 1.34 -19.74
CA VAL A 92 9.42 2.65 -20.40
C VAL A 92 10.73 3.37 -20.04
N ILE A 93 11.34 3.02 -18.90
CA ILE A 93 12.53 3.68 -18.33
C ILE A 93 13.84 3.06 -18.86
N ILE A 94 13.78 1.99 -19.66
CA ILE A 94 14.97 1.35 -20.27
C ILE A 94 15.64 2.26 -21.36
N SER A 95 15.16 3.49 -21.52
CA SER A 95 15.79 4.55 -22.31
C SER A 95 17.22 4.86 -21.85
N LYS A 96 18.11 5.23 -22.79
CA LYS A 96 19.52 5.59 -22.55
C LYS A 96 19.66 6.55 -21.36
N ASN A 97 20.27 6.10 -20.26
CA ASN A 97 20.82 7.00 -19.25
C ASN A 97 22.20 7.50 -19.70
N ASP A 98 22.52 8.71 -19.29
CA ASP A 98 23.85 9.28 -19.46
C ASP A 98 24.87 8.57 -18.56
N SER A 99 26.16 8.73 -18.88
CA SER A 99 27.30 8.15 -18.14
C SER A 99 27.32 8.47 -16.65
N ASN A 100 26.58 9.51 -16.23
CA ASN A 100 26.54 9.98 -14.84
C ASN A 100 25.39 9.37 -14.02
N CYS A 101 24.62 8.42 -14.58
CA CYS A 101 23.49 7.80 -13.87
C CYS A 101 22.43 8.78 -13.37
N SER A 102 22.33 9.93 -14.04
CA SER A 102 21.33 10.95 -13.80
C SER A 102 20.01 10.56 -14.47
N TYR A 103 18.91 10.83 -13.77
CA TYR A 103 17.58 10.56 -14.30
C TYR A 103 17.21 11.64 -15.34
N PRO A 104 16.71 11.26 -16.53
CA PRO A 104 16.07 12.21 -17.40
C PRO A 104 14.89 12.87 -16.66
N ARG A 105 14.72 14.18 -16.84
CA ARG A 105 13.64 14.94 -16.17
C ARG A 105 12.26 14.32 -16.37
N TRP A 106 11.96 13.85 -17.57
CA TRP A 106 10.67 13.23 -17.89
C TRP A 106 10.42 11.94 -17.09
N VAL A 107 11.47 11.17 -16.76
CA VAL A 107 11.35 9.96 -15.94
C VAL A 107 10.95 10.31 -14.50
N SER A 108 11.52 11.38 -13.93
CA SER A 108 11.14 11.84 -12.59
C SER A 108 9.68 12.30 -12.54
N ILE A 109 9.25 13.08 -13.54
CA ILE A 109 7.86 13.55 -13.66
C ILE A 109 6.91 12.35 -13.84
N TYR A 110 7.22 11.44 -14.76
CA TYR A 110 6.45 10.22 -15.00
C TYR A 110 6.31 9.38 -13.73
N THR A 111 7.42 9.16 -13.02
CA THR A 111 7.44 8.39 -11.77
C THR A 111 6.51 9.04 -10.74
N MET A 112 6.60 10.35 -10.53
CA MET A 112 5.73 11.08 -9.59
C MET A 112 4.24 10.97 -9.97
N ILE A 113 3.91 11.14 -11.25
CA ILE A 113 2.53 11.04 -11.73
C ILE A 113 1.98 9.65 -11.43
N ILE A 114 2.73 8.60 -11.76
CA ILE A 114 2.28 7.22 -11.55
C ILE A 114 2.21 6.87 -10.06
N THR A 115 3.26 7.14 -9.27
CA THR A 115 3.35 6.67 -7.87
C THR A 115 2.54 7.51 -6.89
N VAL A 116 2.47 8.82 -7.09
CA VAL A 116 1.85 9.73 -6.15
C VAL A 116 0.47 10.13 -6.66
N VAL A 117 0.37 10.74 -7.84
CA VAL A 117 -0.89 11.33 -8.31
C VAL A 117 -1.91 10.26 -8.64
N PHE A 118 -1.57 9.35 -9.57
CA PHE A 118 -2.46 8.29 -10.03
C PHE A 118 -2.85 7.35 -8.89
N CYS A 119 -1.87 6.96 -8.05
CA CYS A 119 -2.15 6.10 -6.90
C CYS A 119 -3.06 6.78 -5.88
N SER A 120 -2.89 8.09 -5.64
CA SER A 120 -3.75 8.85 -4.73
C SER A 120 -5.17 8.96 -5.24
N LEU A 121 -5.34 9.21 -6.55
CA LEU A 121 -6.66 9.28 -7.16
C LEU A 121 -7.40 7.95 -7.05
N ILE A 122 -6.77 6.84 -7.40
CA ILE A 122 -7.43 5.51 -7.28
C ILE A 122 -7.72 5.19 -5.81
N SER A 123 -6.75 5.40 -4.92
CA SER A 123 -6.92 5.16 -3.49
C SER A 123 -8.10 5.98 -2.93
N LEU A 124 -8.17 7.27 -3.27
CA LEU A 124 -9.26 8.15 -2.87
C LEU A 124 -10.60 7.65 -3.42
N LEU A 125 -10.69 7.31 -4.71
CA LEU A 125 -11.92 6.80 -5.33
C LEU A 125 -12.42 5.52 -4.66
N VAL A 126 -11.52 4.56 -4.42
CA VAL A 126 -11.86 3.30 -3.75
C VAL A 126 -12.30 3.54 -2.30
N ASN A 127 -11.58 4.40 -1.57
CA ASN A 127 -11.88 4.69 -0.17
C ASN A 127 -13.19 5.47 0.00
N VAL A 128 -13.47 6.44 -0.85
CA VAL A 128 -14.74 7.18 -0.86
C VAL A 128 -15.91 6.24 -1.17
N ARG A 129 -15.77 5.37 -2.18
CA ARG A 129 -16.81 4.37 -2.50
C ARG A 129 -17.03 3.38 -1.35
N LEU A 130 -15.96 2.92 -0.71
CA LEU A 130 -16.03 2.07 0.48
C LEU A 130 -16.73 2.77 1.64
N PHE A 131 -16.42 4.05 1.87
CA PHE A 131 -17.03 4.83 2.94
C PHE A 131 -18.52 5.02 2.72
N ILE A 132 -18.92 5.42 1.50
CA ILE A 132 -20.33 5.57 1.11
C ILE A 132 -21.08 4.25 1.34
N TYR A 133 -20.54 3.13 0.84
CA TYR A 133 -21.17 1.83 0.99
C TYR A 133 -21.27 1.39 2.47
N GLY A 134 -20.21 1.60 3.24
CA GLY A 134 -20.18 1.29 4.68
C GLY A 134 -21.22 2.09 5.47
N HIS A 135 -21.35 3.39 5.17
CA HIS A 135 -22.34 4.28 5.78
C HIS A 135 -23.77 3.86 5.43
N PHE A 136 -24.07 3.65 4.15
CA PHE A 136 -25.39 3.19 3.71
C PHE A 136 -25.76 1.81 4.27
N SER A 137 -24.82 0.86 4.27
CA SER A 137 -25.07 -0.48 4.79
C SER A 137 -25.30 -0.48 6.31
N PHE A 138 -24.62 0.40 7.05
CA PHE A 138 -24.82 0.55 8.49
C PHE A 138 -26.18 1.18 8.81
N HIS A 139 -26.52 2.28 8.12
CA HIS A 139 -27.80 2.98 8.30
C HIS A 139 -28.99 2.10 7.93
N ARG A 140 -28.90 1.32 6.84
CA ARG A 140 -29.96 0.37 6.45
C ARG A 140 -30.15 -0.73 7.50
N MET A 141 -29.08 -1.16 8.15
CA MET A 141 -29.20 -2.18 9.20
C MET A 141 -29.88 -1.62 10.45
N LEU A 142 -29.54 -0.39 10.86
CA LEU A 142 -30.17 0.32 11.99
C LEU A 142 -31.68 0.55 11.77
N LEU A 143 -32.07 1.00 10.58
CA LEU A 143 -33.49 1.21 10.23
C LEU A 143 -34.30 -0.09 10.22
N ASN A 144 -33.72 -1.19 9.71
CA ASN A 144 -34.41 -2.48 9.71
C ASN A 144 -34.56 -3.08 11.12
N THR A 145 -33.62 -2.80 12.03
CA THR A 145 -33.75 -3.21 13.44
C THR A 145 -34.78 -2.40 14.22
N SER A 146 -35.00 -1.12 13.86
CA SER A 146 -36.03 -0.30 14.54
C SER A 146 -37.45 -0.64 14.08
N PHE A 147 -37.64 -1.08 12.83
CA PHE A 147 -38.96 -1.40 12.29
C PHE A 147 -39.48 -2.80 12.66
N ASN A 148 -38.61 -3.80 12.87
CA ASN A 148 -39.02 -5.17 13.22
C ASN A 148 -39.19 -5.41 14.73
N ARG A 149 -39.29 -4.35 15.56
CA ARG A 149 -39.39 -4.46 17.02
C ARG A 149 -40.82 -4.69 17.52
N ILE A 150 -41.76 -5.04 16.64
CA ILE A 150 -43.16 -5.33 16.95
C ILE A 150 -43.42 -6.80 16.60
N GLU A 151 -42.86 -7.74 17.37
CA GLU A 151 -43.46 -9.08 17.59
C GLU A 151 -42.63 -9.89 18.63
N PRO A 152 -43.26 -10.51 19.65
CA PRO A 152 -42.53 -11.17 20.74
C PRO A 152 -42.35 -12.67 20.45
N ILE A 153 -41.16 -13.08 19.98
CA ILE A 153 -40.76 -14.51 19.93
C ILE A 153 -39.38 -14.68 20.57
N GLN A 154 -39.35 -14.84 21.90
CA GLN A 154 -38.15 -14.81 22.76
C GLN A 154 -37.06 -15.85 22.44
N SER A 155 -37.38 -16.98 21.79
CA SER A 155 -36.39 -18.02 21.44
C SER A 155 -35.67 -17.79 20.11
N ILE A 156 -36.29 -17.06 19.17
CA ILE A 156 -35.65 -16.62 17.92
C ILE A 156 -34.72 -15.42 18.21
N VAL A 157 -35.07 -14.60 19.21
CA VAL A 157 -34.32 -13.39 19.60
C VAL A 157 -32.87 -13.70 19.98
N LEU A 158 -32.58 -14.74 20.78
CA LEU A 158 -31.20 -15.08 21.18
C LEU A 158 -30.29 -15.47 19.99
N ASN A 159 -30.82 -16.20 19.00
CA ASN A 159 -30.07 -16.56 17.79
C ASN A 159 -29.97 -15.39 16.80
N LEU A 160 -30.98 -14.52 16.76
CA LEU A 160 -30.97 -13.31 15.93
C LEU A 160 -29.96 -12.29 16.47
N ASP A 161 -29.93 -12.09 17.79
CA ASP A 161 -29.06 -11.15 18.49
C ASP A 161 -27.59 -11.58 18.36
N ASN A 162 -27.31 -12.88 18.46
CA ASN A 162 -25.98 -13.43 18.17
C ASN A 162 -25.55 -13.26 16.70
N ARG A 163 -26.47 -13.42 15.73
CA ARG A 163 -26.17 -13.16 14.31
C ARG A 163 -25.97 -11.67 14.02
N LEU A 164 -26.74 -10.79 14.66
CA LEU A 164 -26.64 -9.33 14.55
C LEU A 164 -25.32 -8.82 15.16
N ASN A 165 -24.99 -9.26 16.37
CA ASN A 165 -23.71 -8.95 17.02
C ASN A 165 -22.51 -9.44 16.20
N ASN A 166 -22.59 -10.63 15.61
CA ASN A 166 -21.54 -11.12 14.72
C ASN A 166 -21.41 -10.27 13.44
N ARG A 167 -22.51 -9.83 12.83
CA ARG A 167 -22.47 -8.93 11.66
C ARG A 167 -21.92 -7.54 12.02
N LEU A 168 -22.35 -6.96 13.14
CA LEU A 168 -21.84 -5.68 13.65
C LEU A 168 -20.32 -5.75 13.90
N ARG A 169 -19.84 -6.82 14.57
CA ARG A 169 -18.43 -7.02 14.87
C ARG A 169 -17.57 -7.22 13.62
N VAL A 170 -18.09 -7.94 12.62
CA VAL A 170 -17.43 -8.10 11.31
C VAL A 170 -17.33 -6.75 10.59
N ASN A 171 -18.41 -5.97 10.59
CA ASN A 171 -18.42 -4.66 9.92
C ASN A 171 -17.45 -3.66 10.58
N GLN A 172 -17.39 -3.62 11.91
CA GLN A 172 -16.41 -2.80 12.65
C GLN A 172 -14.95 -3.18 12.33
N ARG A 173 -14.66 -4.48 12.18
CA ARG A 173 -13.32 -4.95 11.78
C ARG A 173 -12.94 -4.44 10.39
N HIS A 174 -13.87 -4.45 9.44
CA HIS A 174 -13.65 -3.94 8.08
C HIS A 174 -13.43 -2.43 8.06
N VAL A 175 -14.22 -1.67 8.82
CA VAL A 175 -14.02 -0.21 8.95
C VAL A 175 -12.67 0.12 9.59
N ARG A 176 -12.25 -0.63 10.62
CA ARG A 176 -10.92 -0.45 11.22
C ARG A 176 -9.79 -0.74 10.24
N LEU A 177 -9.94 -1.82 9.46
CA LEU A 177 -8.99 -2.16 8.40
C LEU A 177 -8.93 -1.05 7.34
N LEU A 178 -10.07 -0.52 6.91
CA LEU A 178 -10.14 0.57 5.94
C LEU A 178 -9.43 1.83 6.45
N LYS A 179 -9.70 2.26 7.68
CA LYS A 179 -9.02 3.40 8.32
C LYS A 179 -7.50 3.20 8.34
N HIS A 180 -7.06 1.99 8.65
CA HIS A 180 -5.64 1.64 8.64
C HIS A 180 -5.02 1.69 7.24
N MET A 181 -5.73 1.23 6.20
CA MET A 181 -5.26 1.32 4.81
C MET A 181 -5.11 2.78 4.35
N VAL A 182 -6.08 3.64 4.68
CA VAL A 182 -5.99 5.09 4.41
C VAL A 182 -4.79 5.69 5.12
N TYR A 183 -4.59 5.35 6.40
CA TYR A 183 -3.45 5.81 7.18
C TYR A 183 -2.11 5.39 6.56
N MET A 184 -1.96 4.12 6.17
CA MET A 184 -0.75 3.65 5.46
C MET A 184 -0.55 4.39 4.14
N PHE A 185 -1.62 4.64 3.39
CA PHE A 185 -1.50 5.41 2.14
C PHE A 185 -1.03 6.85 2.38
N LEU A 186 -1.53 7.51 3.43
CA LEU A 186 -1.10 8.86 3.81
C LEU A 186 0.38 8.90 4.23
N ILE A 187 0.85 7.93 5.02
CA ILE A 187 2.28 7.81 5.36
C ILE A 187 3.12 7.74 4.09
N PHE A 188 2.70 6.91 3.12
CA PHE A 188 3.42 6.78 1.85
C PHE A 188 3.48 8.12 1.10
N VAL A 189 2.36 8.82 0.93
CA VAL A 189 2.31 10.10 0.21
C VAL A 189 3.13 11.20 0.91
N ILE A 190 3.05 11.29 2.24
CA ILE A 190 3.82 12.27 3.03
C ILE A 190 5.33 11.98 2.98
N GLY A 191 5.72 10.71 2.92
CA GLY A 191 7.13 10.33 2.77
C GLY A 191 7.66 10.57 1.37
N TRP A 192 6.98 10.00 0.36
CA TRP A 192 7.45 9.91 -1.02
C TRP A 192 7.11 11.11 -1.89
N GLY A 193 6.04 11.84 -1.56
CA GLY A 193 5.63 13.05 -2.27
C GLY A 193 6.72 14.12 -2.30
N PRO A 194 7.22 14.58 -1.13
CA PRO A 194 8.29 15.57 -1.06
C PRO A 194 9.57 15.13 -1.77
N PHE A 195 9.98 13.87 -1.61
CA PHE A 195 11.15 13.33 -2.30
C PHE A 195 10.97 13.29 -3.82
N SER A 196 9.77 12.94 -4.31
CA SER A 196 9.46 12.94 -5.75
C SER A 196 9.47 14.35 -6.33
N ILE A 197 8.96 15.35 -5.60
CA ILE A 197 9.04 16.76 -6.00
C ILE A 197 10.51 17.20 -6.04
N LEU A 198 11.30 16.84 -5.04
CA LEU A 198 12.72 17.16 -4.98
C LEU A 198 13.49 16.59 -6.17
N MET A 199 13.19 15.35 -6.58
CA MET A 199 13.77 14.72 -7.77
C MET A 199 13.50 15.52 -9.05
N ILE A 200 12.34 16.18 -9.15
CA ILE A 200 12.00 17.08 -10.27
C ILE A 200 12.74 18.40 -10.14
N VAL A 201 12.77 19.01 -8.95
CA VAL A 201 13.49 20.27 -8.71
C VAL A 201 14.99 20.11 -9.00
N ASN A 202 15.60 19.02 -8.53
CA ASN A 202 17.01 18.70 -8.78
C ASN A 202 17.34 18.50 -10.27
N SER A 203 16.34 18.20 -11.11
CA SER A 203 16.53 18.13 -12.57
C SER A 203 16.52 19.50 -13.26
N ASN A 204 16.10 20.56 -12.56
CA ASN A 204 16.04 21.93 -13.09
C ASN A 204 17.06 22.88 -12.44
N MET A 205 17.40 22.61 -11.17
CA MET A 205 18.26 23.45 -10.35
C MET A 205 19.15 22.54 -9.50
N GLU A 206 20.40 22.93 -9.27
CA GLU A 206 21.26 22.19 -8.35
C GLU A 206 20.72 22.29 -6.93
N VAL A 207 20.33 21.16 -6.35
CA VAL A 207 19.90 21.07 -4.97
C VAL A 207 21.06 20.61 -4.11
N SER A 208 21.22 21.19 -2.92
CA SER A 208 22.28 20.77 -2.01
C SER A 208 22.19 19.28 -1.68
N THR A 209 23.34 18.61 -1.61
CA THR A 209 23.44 17.18 -1.25
C THR A 209 22.77 16.89 0.09
N PHE A 210 22.84 17.83 1.04
CA PHE A 210 22.18 17.72 2.34
C PHE A 210 20.65 17.65 2.20
N THR A 211 20.04 18.56 1.43
CA THR A 211 18.59 18.55 1.19
C THR A 211 18.15 17.26 0.51
N TYR A 212 18.91 16.79 -0.49
CA TYR A 212 18.64 15.52 -1.18
C TYR A 212 18.71 14.32 -0.23
N GLY A 213 19.75 14.26 0.62
CA GLY A 213 19.90 13.22 1.64
C GLY A 213 18.78 13.23 2.67
N PHE A 214 18.40 14.41 3.17
CA PHE A 214 17.33 14.56 4.17
C PHE A 214 16.00 14.01 3.67
N PHE A 215 15.53 14.43 2.50
CA PHE A 215 14.26 13.93 1.95
C PHE A 215 14.33 12.47 1.50
N GLY A 216 15.51 11.98 1.09
CA GLY A 216 15.73 10.56 0.84
C GLY A 216 15.54 9.72 2.11
N ILE A 217 16.20 10.10 3.20
CA ILE A 217 16.05 9.45 4.51
C ILE A 217 14.59 9.53 5.00
N TRP A 218 13.93 10.68 4.81
CA TRP A 218 12.52 10.85 5.16
C TRP A 218 11.62 9.85 4.42
N ALA A 219 11.83 9.65 3.12
CA ALA A 219 11.11 8.65 2.33
C ALA A 219 11.36 7.23 2.85
N GLU A 220 12.60 6.88 3.23
CA GLU A 220 12.92 5.58 3.83
C GLU A 220 12.28 5.39 5.22
N ILE A 221 12.29 6.41 6.08
CA ILE A 221 11.60 6.37 7.38
C ILE A 221 10.11 6.08 7.18
N SER A 222 9.48 6.69 6.16
CA SER A 222 8.09 6.40 5.83
C SER A 222 7.87 4.93 5.47
N LEU A 223 8.79 4.29 4.74
CA LEU A 223 8.73 2.85 4.45
C LEU A 223 8.84 2.01 5.71
N VAL A 224 9.76 2.34 6.61
CA VAL A 224 9.91 1.65 7.90
C VAL A 224 8.62 1.78 8.72
N CYS A 225 8.01 2.96 8.76
CA CYS A 225 6.70 3.16 9.40
C CYS A 225 5.61 2.28 8.78
N LEU A 226 5.58 2.10 7.46
CA LEU A 226 4.65 1.18 6.79
C LEU A 226 4.87 -0.28 7.21
N ILE A 227 6.13 -0.72 7.27
CA ILE A 227 6.49 -2.07 7.70
C ILE A 227 6.04 -2.32 9.14
N ILE A 228 6.35 -1.39 10.05
CA ILE A 228 5.94 -1.47 11.46
C ILE A 228 4.41 -1.48 11.57
N SER A 229 3.74 -0.61 10.83
CA SER A 229 2.28 -0.52 10.78
C SER A 229 1.64 -1.86 10.35
N LEU A 230 2.16 -2.48 9.29
CA LEU A 230 1.73 -3.80 8.82
C LEU A 230 1.94 -4.89 9.87
N PHE A 231 3.04 -4.83 10.61
CA PHE A 231 3.37 -5.78 11.66
C PHE A 231 2.40 -5.66 12.84
N ILE A 232 2.17 -4.44 13.34
CA ILE A 232 1.28 -4.15 14.48
C ILE A 232 -0.16 -4.63 14.20
N TYR A 233 -0.65 -4.41 12.98
CA TYR A 233 -2.03 -4.75 12.60
C TYR A 233 -2.25 -6.22 12.26
N ASN A 234 -1.19 -7.01 12.06
CA ASN A 234 -1.30 -8.43 11.77
C ASN A 234 -1.31 -9.28 13.05
N ASN A 235 -2.49 -9.43 13.66
CA ASN A 235 -2.67 -10.24 14.88
C ASN A 235 -2.10 -11.67 14.76
N LYS A 236 -2.23 -12.33 13.60
CA LYS A 236 -1.75 -13.70 13.41
C LYS A 236 -0.23 -13.75 13.41
N LEU A 237 0.42 -12.80 12.76
CA LEU A 237 1.87 -12.68 12.76
C LEU A 237 2.38 -12.36 14.17
N ARG A 238 1.71 -11.46 14.89
CA ARG A 238 2.06 -11.14 16.28
C ARG A 238 1.92 -12.35 17.20
N GLN A 239 0.84 -13.13 17.07
CA GLN A 239 0.66 -14.37 17.83
C GLN A 239 1.72 -15.42 17.48
N TYR A 240 2.06 -15.57 16.20
CA TYR A 240 3.12 -16.49 15.77
C TYR A 240 4.49 -16.11 16.34
N LEU A 241 4.83 -14.82 16.31
CA LEU A 241 6.12 -14.34 16.82
C LEU A 241 6.17 -14.32 18.34
N ALA A 242 5.10 -13.91 19.02
CA ALA A 242 5.00 -14.03 20.47
C ALA A 242 5.14 -15.50 20.90
N GLY A 243 4.46 -16.43 20.20
CA GLY A 243 4.58 -17.86 20.47
C GLY A 243 6.01 -18.38 20.31
N LYS A 244 6.74 -17.97 19.27
CA LYS A 244 8.14 -18.38 19.08
C LYS A 244 9.14 -17.71 20.01
N ILE A 245 8.94 -16.44 20.35
CA ILE A 245 9.85 -15.67 21.20
C ILE A 245 9.68 -16.08 22.67
N PHE A 246 8.46 -16.35 23.13
CA PHE A 246 8.19 -16.71 24.52
C PHE A 246 8.29 -18.22 24.83
N HIS A 247 8.29 -19.12 23.82
CA HIS A 247 8.59 -20.55 24.01
C HIS A 247 10.01 -20.95 23.59
N GLY A 248 10.81 -20.00 23.12
CA GLY A 248 12.22 -20.21 22.73
C GLY A 248 13.25 -19.83 23.79
N PHE A 249 12.80 -19.45 24.99
CA PHE A 249 13.61 -19.18 26.18
C PHE A 249 13.18 -20.11 27.31
#